data_AF-A0AAD3RHR0-F1
#
_entry.id   AF-A0AAD3RHR0-F1
#
_cell.length_a   1.000
_cell.length_b   1.000
_cell.length_c   1.000
_cell.angle_alpha   90.00
_cell.angle_beta   90.00
_cell.angle_gamma   90.00
#
_symmetry.space_group_name_H-M   'P 1'
#
loop_
_entity.id
_entity.type
_entity.pdbx_description
1 polymer ?
#
loop_
_entity_poly.entity_id
_entity_poly.type
_entity_poly.pdbx_seq_one_letter_code
_entity_poly.pdbx_strand_id
1 'polypeptide(L)'
;MISDNEEAKYNHHILYEGSDIPGQASLVFDVILLDLHNPRDGITVTNQKVPEPCMRKSIAGDFVRYHYNGSLLDGTFFDSSYSRNRTYDTYVGRGYVIAGMDEGLIGVCVGERRTITIPPHLAYGEEGTGTKIPGSAVLVFDVHIIDFHNPSDNTQITVTYKPETCDKQAKKGDFVKYHYNASLMDGTVIDSTHNYGKTYDIVLGANQVVPGMEDGLMNMCVGEKRHIVIPPHLGYGERGVTDEVPGSAVLVFDIELIDMEEGLPEGYMFIWNDDVSPDLFSEMDKNDDKQVEPSEFTDYILRQVNDGKGRLAPGFDPYRIIDNMFSNQDRNGDGKITEAEFKLKADEAAAHDEL
;
A
#
# COMPACT_ATOMS: atom_id res chain seq x y z
N MET A 1 8.42 -25.04 -62.49
CA MET A 1 9.75 -24.65 -61.96
C MET A 1 9.57 -23.35 -61.22
N ILE A 2 10.17 -23.30 -60.04
CA ILE A 2 10.13 -22.28 -59.00
C ILE A 2 10.84 -21.01 -59.45
N SER A 3 10.32 -19.84 -59.03
CA SER A 3 11.06 -18.72 -58.39
C SER A 3 10.08 -17.54 -58.26
N ASP A 4 9.47 -17.31 -57.10
CA ASP A 4 9.99 -16.58 -55.93
C ASP A 4 10.08 -15.05 -56.13
N ASN A 5 9.35 -14.35 -55.24
CA ASN A 5 9.61 -13.05 -54.59
C ASN A 5 9.89 -11.81 -55.49
N GLU A 6 9.32 -10.64 -55.22
CA GLU A 6 9.46 -9.91 -53.95
C GLU A 6 8.42 -8.78 -53.86
N GLU A 7 7.64 -8.76 -52.77
CA GLU A 7 6.72 -7.67 -52.43
C GLU A 7 7.54 -6.52 -51.82
N ALA A 8 7.98 -5.58 -52.66
CA ALA A 8 8.69 -4.39 -52.20
C ALA A 8 7.71 -3.41 -51.53
N LYS A 9 7.80 -3.30 -50.21
CA LYS A 9 7.19 -2.22 -49.42
C LYS A 9 7.79 -0.89 -49.85
N TYR A 10 7.07 -0.11 -50.64
CA TYR A 10 7.45 1.26 -50.97
C TYR A 10 7.01 2.20 -49.85
N ASN A 11 7.96 2.65 -49.02
CA ASN A 11 7.83 3.89 -48.26
C ASN A 11 7.81 5.05 -49.28
N HIS A 12 6.64 5.62 -49.52
CA HIS A 12 6.50 6.79 -50.39
C HIS A 12 6.90 8.07 -49.63
N HIS A 13 8.19 8.36 -49.63
CA HIS A 13 8.67 9.75 -49.58
C HIS A 13 9.02 10.17 -51.00
N ILE A 14 8.02 10.74 -51.68
CA ILE A 14 8.22 11.37 -52.98
C ILE A 14 8.76 12.79 -52.72
N LEU A 15 10.08 12.96 -52.86
CA LEU A 15 10.70 14.26 -53.05
C LEU A 15 11.10 14.35 -54.54
N TYR A 16 10.18 14.80 -55.40
CA TYR A 16 10.58 15.31 -56.71
C TYR A 16 11.05 16.75 -56.49
N GLU A 17 12.30 17.06 -56.83
CA GLU A 17 12.69 18.46 -57.02
C GLU A 17 11.89 19.01 -58.21
N GLY A 18 11.40 20.25 -58.10
CA GLY A 18 10.46 20.85 -59.06
C GLY A 18 10.95 20.98 -60.51
N SER A 19 12.16 20.50 -60.83
CA SER A 19 12.75 20.41 -62.17
C SER A 19 12.39 19.14 -62.94
N ASP A 20 11.87 18.09 -62.30
CA ASP A 20 11.69 16.76 -62.92
C ASP A 20 10.27 16.51 -63.47
N ILE A 21 9.35 17.47 -63.30
CA ILE A 21 7.96 17.35 -63.74
C ILE A 21 7.75 18.22 -64.99
N PRO A 22 7.45 17.63 -66.17
CA PRO A 22 7.18 18.38 -67.39
C PRO A 22 6.02 19.38 -67.20
N GLY A 23 6.10 20.56 -67.80
CA GLY A 23 5.15 21.67 -67.62
C GLY A 23 3.69 21.40 -68.07
N GLN A 24 3.37 20.19 -68.53
CA GLN A 24 2.02 19.74 -68.92
C GLN A 24 1.70 18.32 -68.42
N ALA A 25 2.48 17.78 -67.48
CA ALA A 25 2.19 16.48 -66.88
C ALA A 25 0.93 16.54 -66.02
N SER A 26 0.06 15.54 -66.15
CA SER A 26 -1.02 15.31 -65.19
C SER A 26 -0.48 14.46 -64.06
N LEU A 27 -0.48 14.99 -62.84
CA LEU A 27 -0.11 14.25 -61.64
C LEU A 27 -1.34 13.54 -61.11
N VAL A 28 -1.24 12.22 -60.95
CA VAL A 28 -2.26 11.40 -60.30
C VAL A 28 -1.70 11.00 -58.95
N PHE A 29 -2.41 11.36 -57.89
CA PHE A 29 -2.09 10.97 -56.53
C PHE A 29 -3.21 10.10 -56.00
N ASP A 30 -2.84 8.95 -55.45
CA ASP A 30 -3.73 8.18 -54.60
C ASP A 30 -3.66 8.79 -53.19
N VAL A 31 -4.60 9.68 -52.89
CA VAL A 31 -4.69 10.35 -51.59
C VAL A 31 -5.72 9.61 -50.73
N ILE A 32 -5.25 9.02 -49.64
CA ILE A 32 -6.12 8.50 -48.59
C ILE A 32 -6.35 9.62 -47.58
N LEU A 33 -7.58 10.13 -47.51
CA LEU A 33 -7.98 11.04 -46.44
C LEU A 33 -8.19 10.23 -45.16
N LEU A 34 -7.21 10.27 -44.27
CA LEU A 34 -7.26 9.56 -43.00
C LEU A 34 -8.16 10.27 -41.97
N ASP A 35 -8.07 11.60 -41.89
CA ASP A 35 -8.84 12.41 -40.95
C ASP A 35 -9.03 13.84 -41.47
N LEU A 36 -10.07 14.52 -40.98
CA LEU A 36 -10.33 15.94 -41.21
C LEU A 36 -10.17 16.70 -39.89
N HIS A 37 -8.95 17.16 -39.63
CA HIS A 37 -8.65 17.87 -38.39
C HIS A 37 -9.31 19.25 -38.30
N ASN A 38 -10.02 19.51 -37.20
CA ASN A 38 -10.45 20.85 -36.80
C ASN A 38 -9.77 21.25 -35.48
N PRO A 39 -9.12 22.43 -35.38
CA PRO A 39 -8.46 22.89 -34.15
C PRO A 39 -9.37 23.04 -32.92
N ARG A 40 -10.68 22.92 -33.10
CA ARG A 40 -11.67 22.89 -32.02
C ARG A 40 -12.03 21.47 -31.55
N ASP A 41 -11.49 20.44 -32.20
CA ASP A 41 -11.72 19.05 -31.84
C ASP A 41 -11.02 18.76 -30.51
N GLY A 42 -11.76 18.17 -29.57
CA GLY A 42 -11.18 17.64 -28.34
C GLY A 42 -10.71 16.20 -28.52
N ILE A 43 -10.36 15.56 -27.41
CA ILE A 43 -10.15 14.11 -27.41
C ILE A 43 -11.47 13.37 -27.66
N THR A 44 -11.36 12.17 -28.24
CA THR A 44 -12.46 11.21 -28.28
C THR A 44 -12.17 10.06 -27.33
N VAL A 45 -13.08 9.80 -26.39
CA VAL A 45 -12.97 8.68 -25.45
C VAL A 45 -14.03 7.64 -25.78
N THR A 46 -13.59 6.41 -26.05
CA THR A 46 -14.47 5.27 -26.26
C THR A 46 -14.23 4.24 -25.16
N ASN A 47 -15.22 4.04 -24.30
CA ASN A 47 -15.14 3.03 -23.25
C ASN A 47 -15.31 1.65 -23.86
N GLN A 48 -14.28 0.80 -23.76
CA GLN A 48 -14.33 -0.57 -24.23
C GLN A 48 -14.95 -1.49 -23.17
N LYS A 49 -14.55 -1.30 -21.91
CA LYS A 49 -15.04 -2.06 -20.77
C LYS A 49 -14.96 -1.23 -19.51
N VAL A 50 -16.09 -1.05 -18.83
CA VAL A 50 -16.15 -0.43 -17.49
C VAL A 50 -16.58 -1.51 -16.51
N PRO A 51 -15.72 -1.94 -15.58
CA PRO A 51 -16.11 -2.87 -14.51
C PRO A 51 -17.19 -2.27 -13.61
N GLU A 52 -18.13 -3.12 -13.19
CA GLU A 52 -19.11 -2.80 -12.15
C GLU A 52 -18.84 -3.63 -10.88
N PRO A 53 -18.93 -3.01 -9.68
CA PRO A 53 -19.27 -1.61 -9.44
C PRO A 53 -18.08 -0.66 -9.65
N CYS A 54 -18.33 0.51 -10.26
CA CYS A 54 -17.37 1.61 -10.25
C CYS A 54 -17.60 2.48 -9.01
N MET A 55 -16.94 2.14 -7.91
CA MET A 55 -17.15 2.79 -6.60
C MET A 55 -16.71 4.26 -6.59
N ARG A 56 -15.65 4.58 -7.35
CA ARG A 56 -15.11 5.92 -7.50
C ARG A 56 -14.59 6.10 -8.92
N LYS A 57 -14.66 7.33 -9.41
CA LYS A 57 -14.02 7.76 -10.64
C LYS A 57 -12.79 8.63 -10.33
N SER A 58 -11.76 8.55 -11.16
CA SER A 58 -10.58 9.41 -11.04
C SER A 58 -10.96 10.88 -11.21
N ILE A 59 -10.28 11.74 -10.46
CA ILE A 59 -10.36 13.20 -10.56
C ILE A 59 -8.97 13.82 -10.75
N ALA A 60 -8.93 15.09 -11.11
CA ALA A 60 -7.68 15.83 -11.19
C ALA A 60 -6.95 15.80 -9.83
N GLY A 61 -5.66 15.48 -9.86
CA GLY A 61 -4.81 15.30 -8.70
C GLY A 61 -4.67 13.86 -8.21
N ASP A 62 -5.44 12.92 -8.74
CA ASP A 62 -5.24 11.49 -8.46
C ASP A 62 -3.97 10.98 -9.13
N PHE A 63 -3.23 10.13 -8.42
CA PHE A 63 -2.15 9.33 -8.95
C PHE A 63 -2.74 8.05 -9.54
N VAL A 64 -2.53 7.83 -10.84
CA VAL A 64 -3.09 6.70 -11.60
C VAL A 64 -1.95 5.83 -12.10
N ARG A 65 -2.13 4.51 -11.94
CA ARG A 65 -1.28 3.50 -12.58
C ARG A 65 -2.09 2.78 -13.65
N TYR A 66 -1.55 2.78 -14.86
CA TYR A 66 -2.23 2.19 -16.00
C TYR A 66 -1.26 1.55 -16.97
N HIS A 67 -1.75 0.60 -17.75
CA HIS A 67 -1.07 0.13 -18.94
C HIS A 67 -1.66 0.77 -20.18
N TYR A 68 -0.85 0.93 -21.22
CA TYR A 68 -1.29 1.41 -22.53
C TYR A 68 -0.60 0.71 -23.69
N ASN A 69 -1.28 0.71 -24.84
CA ASN A 69 -0.69 0.54 -26.16
C ASN A 69 -0.95 1.81 -26.99
N GLY A 70 0.09 2.38 -27.57
CA GLY A 70 0.04 3.58 -28.41
C GLY A 70 0.25 3.26 -29.88
N SER A 71 -0.67 3.75 -30.71
CA SER A 71 -0.60 3.64 -32.17
C SER A 71 -1.01 4.95 -32.85
N LEU A 72 -0.55 5.15 -34.08
CA LEU A 72 -1.06 6.21 -34.95
C LEU A 72 -2.47 5.83 -35.45
N LEU A 73 -3.20 6.79 -36.02
CA LEU A 73 -4.55 6.56 -36.54
C LEU A 73 -4.63 5.46 -37.61
N ASP A 74 -3.56 5.24 -38.37
CA ASP A 74 -3.45 4.17 -39.37
C ASP A 74 -3.15 2.77 -38.76
N GLY A 75 -3.04 2.69 -37.43
CA GLY A 75 -2.71 1.47 -36.69
C GLY A 75 -1.21 1.23 -36.50
N THR A 76 -0.34 2.11 -36.99
CA THR A 76 1.11 1.99 -36.81
C THR A 76 1.47 2.10 -35.33
N PHE A 77 1.93 1.01 -34.74
CA PHE A 77 2.34 0.94 -33.34
C PHE A 77 3.63 1.73 -33.08
N PHE A 78 3.67 2.52 -32.00
CA PHE A 78 4.88 3.25 -31.61
C PHE A 78 5.41 2.90 -30.20
N ASP A 79 4.54 2.60 -29.22
CA ASP A 79 4.96 2.36 -27.85
C ASP A 79 3.95 1.57 -27.00
N SER A 80 4.42 0.90 -25.94
CA SER A 80 3.58 0.17 -24.99
C SER A 80 4.24 0.06 -23.62
N SER A 81 3.46 0.25 -22.56
CA SER A 81 3.92 -0.01 -21.19
C SER A 81 4.23 -1.49 -20.93
N TYR A 82 3.53 -2.41 -21.60
CA TYR A 82 3.72 -3.84 -21.42
C TYR A 82 5.12 -4.29 -21.84
N SER A 83 5.71 -3.63 -22.84
CA SER A 83 7.09 -3.92 -23.28
C SER A 83 8.15 -3.67 -22.19
N ARG A 84 7.80 -2.91 -21.15
CA ARG A 84 8.68 -2.54 -20.03
C ARG A 84 8.33 -3.32 -18.75
N ASN A 85 7.33 -4.20 -18.82
CA ASN A 85 6.82 -4.97 -17.69
C ASN A 85 6.51 -4.13 -16.44
N ARG A 86 6.02 -2.89 -16.64
CA ARG A 86 5.61 -1.98 -15.56
C ARG A 86 4.52 -1.03 -16.04
N THR A 87 3.73 -0.52 -15.10
CA THR A 87 2.72 0.50 -15.38
C THR A 87 3.37 1.82 -15.80
N TYR A 88 2.57 2.66 -16.45
CA TYR A 88 2.83 4.08 -16.53
C TYR A 88 2.09 4.76 -15.39
N ASP A 89 2.82 5.60 -14.66
CA ASP A 89 2.36 6.18 -13.41
C ASP A 89 2.41 7.69 -13.53
N THR A 90 1.30 8.37 -13.26
CA THR A 90 1.21 9.84 -13.38
C THR A 90 0.14 10.42 -12.47
N TYR A 91 0.22 11.72 -12.21
CA TYR A 91 -0.90 12.47 -11.66
C TYR A 91 -1.77 13.02 -12.79
N VAL A 92 -3.07 12.76 -12.71
CA VAL A 92 -4.05 13.23 -13.70
C VAL A 92 -4.32 14.71 -13.54
N GLY A 93 -4.34 15.44 -14.66
CA GLY A 93 -4.72 16.86 -14.70
C GLY A 93 -3.68 17.80 -14.10
N ARG A 94 -2.40 17.39 -14.10
CA ARG A 94 -1.27 18.19 -13.59
C ARG A 94 -0.27 18.61 -14.69
N GLY A 95 -0.50 18.21 -15.94
CA GLY A 95 0.35 18.50 -17.08
C GLY A 95 1.64 17.67 -17.11
N TYR A 96 1.66 16.49 -16.47
CA TYR A 96 2.82 15.59 -16.50
C TYR A 96 2.87 14.68 -17.72
N VAL A 97 1.72 14.50 -18.39
CA VAL A 97 1.60 13.82 -19.67
C VAL A 97 1.02 14.78 -20.71
N ILE A 98 0.99 14.36 -21.98
CA ILE A 98 0.34 15.14 -23.05
C ILE A 98 -1.11 15.49 -22.66
N ALA A 99 -1.56 16.68 -23.03
CA ALA A 99 -2.83 17.24 -22.56
C ALA A 99 -4.02 16.30 -22.81
N GLY A 100 -4.06 15.64 -23.96
CA GLY A 100 -5.14 14.70 -24.29
C GLY A 100 -5.16 13.43 -23.42
N MET A 101 -4.01 12.97 -22.93
CA MET A 101 -3.97 11.87 -21.95
C MET A 101 -4.43 12.35 -20.57
N ASP A 102 -4.02 13.55 -20.17
CA ASP A 102 -4.45 14.17 -18.92
C ASP A 102 -5.97 14.34 -18.87
N GLU A 103 -6.58 14.78 -19.98
CA GLU A 103 -8.04 14.84 -20.13
C GLU A 103 -8.69 13.45 -20.19
N GLY A 104 -8.09 12.52 -20.95
CA GLY A 104 -8.67 11.21 -21.21
C GLY A 104 -8.62 10.24 -20.02
N LEU A 105 -7.74 10.48 -19.06
CA LEU A 105 -7.63 9.73 -17.80
C LEU A 105 -8.57 10.25 -16.70
N ILE A 106 -9.27 11.36 -16.91
CA ILE A 106 -10.30 11.82 -15.98
C ILE A 106 -11.53 10.92 -16.07
N GLY A 107 -12.16 10.67 -14.94
CA GLY A 107 -13.42 9.91 -14.88
C GLY A 107 -13.25 8.42 -15.12
N VAL A 108 -12.05 7.85 -14.97
CA VAL A 108 -11.81 6.42 -15.11
C VAL A 108 -12.23 5.63 -13.87
N CYS A 109 -12.67 4.40 -14.08
CA CYS A 109 -12.87 3.40 -13.03
C CYS A 109 -11.66 2.46 -12.95
N VAL A 110 -11.43 1.88 -11.78
CA VAL A 110 -10.43 0.82 -11.61
C VAL A 110 -10.78 -0.38 -12.49
N GLY A 111 -9.78 -0.97 -13.17
CA GLY A 111 -9.96 -2.06 -14.12
C GLY A 111 -10.58 -1.66 -15.47
N GLU A 112 -10.87 -0.37 -15.68
CA GLU A 112 -11.47 0.12 -16.91
C GLU A 112 -10.51 -0.04 -18.11
N ARG A 113 -11.08 -0.40 -19.26
CA ARG A 113 -10.42 -0.30 -20.56
C ARG A 113 -11.11 0.72 -21.45
N ARG A 114 -10.36 1.67 -21.98
CA ARG A 114 -10.86 2.70 -22.90
C ARG A 114 -9.84 3.02 -23.98
N THR A 115 -10.33 3.45 -25.13
CA THR A 115 -9.52 4.02 -26.20
C THR A 115 -9.63 5.54 -26.13
N ILE A 116 -8.48 6.23 -26.14
CA ILE A 116 -8.38 7.68 -26.17
C ILE A 116 -7.73 8.07 -27.50
N THR A 117 -8.49 8.76 -28.36
CA THR A 117 -7.98 9.33 -29.61
C THR A 117 -7.70 10.80 -29.40
N ILE A 118 -6.44 11.20 -29.64
CA ILE A 118 -5.90 12.50 -29.28
C ILE A 118 -5.48 13.24 -30.55
N PRO A 119 -6.07 14.42 -30.84
CA PRO A 119 -5.65 15.24 -31.96
C PRO A 119 -4.26 15.84 -31.72
N PRO A 120 -3.53 16.25 -32.78
CA PRO A 120 -2.12 16.61 -32.66
C PRO A 120 -1.85 17.76 -31.68
N HIS A 121 -2.73 18.76 -31.62
CA HIS A 121 -2.58 19.93 -30.74
C HIS A 121 -2.76 19.60 -29.24
N LEU A 122 -3.32 18.44 -28.90
CA LEU A 122 -3.36 17.89 -27.52
C LEU A 122 -2.30 16.80 -27.28
N ALA A 123 -1.45 16.53 -28.28
CA ALA A 123 -0.36 15.56 -28.26
C ALA A 123 1.01 16.24 -28.49
N TYR A 124 1.65 16.01 -29.63
CA TYR A 124 3.00 16.51 -29.97
C TYR A 124 3.00 17.59 -31.08
N GLY A 125 1.83 18.12 -31.43
CA GLY A 125 1.69 19.25 -32.35
C GLY A 125 2.16 18.97 -33.78
N GLU A 126 2.44 20.05 -34.52
CA GLU A 126 2.90 20.01 -35.91
C GLU A 126 4.32 19.46 -36.07
N GLU A 127 5.12 19.48 -34.99
CA GLU A 127 6.51 19.04 -35.01
C GLU A 127 6.65 17.52 -34.79
N GLY A 128 5.71 16.91 -34.06
CA GLY A 128 5.80 15.50 -33.68
C GLY A 128 6.87 15.25 -32.62
N THR A 129 7.32 14.01 -32.45
CA THR A 129 8.41 13.70 -31.52
C THR A 129 9.19 12.44 -31.88
N GLY A 130 10.50 12.50 -31.69
CA GLY A 130 11.41 11.40 -32.00
C GLY A 130 11.31 10.95 -33.45
N THR A 131 11.52 9.65 -33.69
CA THR A 131 11.48 9.06 -35.05
C THR A 131 10.20 8.30 -35.34
N LYS A 132 9.34 8.10 -34.32
CA LYS A 132 8.15 7.24 -34.41
C LYS A 132 6.84 8.02 -34.53
N ILE A 133 6.81 9.27 -34.08
CA ILE A 133 5.60 10.09 -34.08
C ILE A 133 5.84 11.27 -35.02
N PRO A 134 5.26 11.26 -36.24
CA PRO A 134 5.42 12.35 -37.18
C PRO A 134 4.65 13.60 -36.73
N GLY A 135 4.97 14.73 -37.36
CA GLY A 135 4.24 15.98 -37.19
C GLY A 135 2.76 15.84 -37.54
N SER A 136 1.89 16.53 -36.80
CA SER A 136 0.45 16.51 -37.00
C SER A 136 -0.19 15.12 -36.89
N ALA A 137 0.44 14.18 -36.20
CA ALA A 137 -0.08 12.84 -35.98
C ALA A 137 -1.22 12.81 -34.96
N VAL A 138 -2.31 12.13 -35.31
CA VAL A 138 -3.35 11.71 -34.37
C VAL A 138 -2.88 10.45 -33.64
N LEU A 139 -2.95 10.46 -32.32
CA LEU A 139 -2.54 9.33 -31.49
C LEU A 139 -3.76 8.58 -30.98
N VAL A 140 -3.66 7.25 -30.92
CA VAL A 140 -4.67 6.36 -30.38
C VAL A 140 -4.03 5.55 -29.26
N PHE A 141 -4.58 5.70 -28.05
CA PHE A 141 -4.14 4.97 -26.87
C PHE A 141 -5.23 4.02 -26.38
N ASP A 142 -4.95 2.73 -26.40
CA ASP A 142 -5.74 1.74 -25.66
C ASP A 142 -5.19 1.64 -24.24
N VAL A 143 -5.98 2.07 -23.26
CA VAL A 143 -5.60 2.18 -21.85
C VAL A 143 -6.31 1.12 -21.03
N HIS A 144 -5.59 0.53 -20.08
CA HIS A 144 -6.10 -0.35 -19.04
C HIS A 144 -5.70 0.17 -17.66
N ILE A 145 -6.68 0.60 -16.87
CA ILE A 145 -6.48 1.19 -15.54
C ILE A 145 -6.26 0.09 -14.52
N ILE A 146 -5.15 0.14 -13.80
CA ILE A 146 -4.81 -0.83 -12.76
C ILE A 146 -5.36 -0.36 -11.42
N ASP A 147 -5.03 0.85 -11.00
CA ASP A 147 -5.61 1.51 -9.83
C ASP A 147 -5.33 3.03 -9.85
N PHE A 148 -5.90 3.72 -8.86
CA PHE A 148 -5.56 5.10 -8.57
C PHE A 148 -5.88 5.45 -7.12
N HIS A 149 -5.19 6.47 -6.62
CA HIS A 149 -5.43 7.04 -5.29
C HIS A 149 -5.15 8.54 -5.30
N ASN A 150 -5.65 9.24 -4.30
CA ASN A 150 -5.24 10.60 -3.97
C ASN A 150 -4.28 10.57 -2.77
N PRO A 151 -3.20 11.38 -2.75
CA PRO A 151 -2.35 11.52 -1.57
C PRO A 151 -3.10 11.98 -0.30
N SER A 152 -4.30 12.54 -0.44
CA SER A 152 -5.17 12.92 0.67
C SER A 152 -6.19 11.84 1.07
N ASP A 153 -6.19 10.68 0.40
CA ASP A 153 -7.09 9.59 0.74
C ASP A 153 -6.74 9.00 2.11
N ASN A 154 -7.78 8.60 2.85
CA ASN A 154 -7.62 7.79 4.06
C ASN A 154 -7.89 6.32 3.74
N THR A 155 -7.55 5.44 4.67
CA THR A 155 -7.96 4.04 4.64
C THR A 155 -9.48 3.93 4.53
N GLN A 156 -9.97 3.22 3.51
CA GLN A 156 -11.39 2.96 3.35
C GLN A 156 -11.73 1.64 4.01
N ILE A 157 -12.67 1.66 4.95
CA ILE A 157 -13.06 0.48 5.73
C ILE A 157 -14.53 0.21 5.46
N THR A 158 -14.82 -0.98 4.93
CA THR A 158 -16.18 -1.47 4.73
C THR A 158 -16.40 -2.68 5.62
N VAL A 159 -17.32 -2.58 6.58
CA VAL A 159 -17.71 -3.74 7.42
C VAL A 159 -18.58 -4.67 6.58
N THR A 160 -18.06 -5.85 6.27
CA THR A 160 -18.75 -6.85 5.43
C THR A 160 -19.58 -7.81 6.26
N TYR A 161 -19.18 -8.05 7.50
CA TYR A 161 -19.96 -8.83 8.46
C TYR A 161 -19.68 -8.31 9.88
N LYS A 162 -20.74 -8.11 10.66
CA LYS A 162 -20.65 -7.73 12.07
C LYS A 162 -21.36 -8.77 12.92
N PRO A 163 -20.70 -9.34 13.95
CA PRO A 163 -21.33 -10.29 14.87
C PRO A 163 -22.48 -9.62 15.65
N GLU A 164 -23.47 -10.42 16.07
CA GLU A 164 -24.62 -9.93 16.84
C GLU A 164 -24.22 -9.35 18.19
N THR A 165 -23.22 -9.96 18.84
CA THR A 165 -22.64 -9.51 20.10
C THR A 165 -21.30 -8.83 19.84
N CYS A 166 -21.15 -7.61 20.36
CA CYS A 166 -19.90 -6.86 20.31
C CYS A 166 -19.72 -6.09 21.62
N ASP A 167 -19.38 -6.83 22.68
CA ASP A 167 -19.21 -6.26 24.01
C ASP A 167 -17.86 -5.55 24.18
N LYS A 168 -16.86 -6.01 23.43
CA LYS A 168 -15.50 -5.45 23.41
C LYS A 168 -15.09 -5.14 21.99
N GLN A 169 -14.40 -4.02 21.83
CA GLN A 169 -13.84 -3.56 20.57
C GLN A 169 -12.33 -3.42 20.73
N ALA A 170 -11.60 -3.78 19.67
CA ALA A 170 -10.15 -3.65 19.65
C ALA A 170 -9.71 -2.20 19.83
N LYS A 171 -8.81 -1.98 20.78
CA LYS A 171 -8.19 -0.68 21.09
C LYS A 171 -6.67 -0.82 21.10
N LYS A 172 -5.98 0.33 21.02
CA LYS A 172 -4.52 0.40 21.13
C LYS A 172 -4.04 -0.36 22.38
N GLY A 173 -3.03 -1.21 22.21
CA GLY A 173 -2.44 -2.06 23.23
C GLY A 173 -3.01 -3.48 23.29
N ASP A 174 -4.19 -3.72 22.71
CA ASP A 174 -4.77 -5.07 22.67
C ASP A 174 -3.94 -5.97 21.75
N PHE A 175 -3.82 -7.25 22.15
CA PHE A 175 -3.20 -8.27 21.33
C PHE A 175 -4.29 -8.95 20.49
N VAL A 176 -4.26 -8.71 19.19
CA VAL A 176 -5.28 -9.16 18.24
C VAL A 176 -4.73 -10.26 17.35
N LYS A 177 -5.58 -11.23 17.04
CA LYS A 177 -5.29 -12.31 16.09
C LYS A 177 -6.32 -12.26 14.98
N TYR A 178 -5.88 -12.16 13.74
CA TYR A 178 -6.79 -12.03 12.61
C TYR A 178 -6.34 -12.86 11.42
N HIS A 179 -7.30 -13.23 10.59
CA HIS A 179 -7.03 -13.75 9.25
C HIS A 179 -7.12 -12.60 8.24
N TYR A 180 -6.28 -12.65 7.21
CA TYR A 180 -6.37 -11.77 6.06
C TYR A 180 -6.18 -12.52 4.74
N ASN A 181 -6.79 -11.96 3.69
CA ASN A 181 -6.44 -12.14 2.28
C ASN A 181 -6.01 -10.78 1.72
N ALA A 182 -4.80 -10.69 1.19
CA ALA A 182 -4.22 -9.48 0.63
C ALA A 182 -4.18 -9.57 -0.90
N SER A 183 -4.59 -8.51 -1.57
CA SER A 183 -4.55 -8.41 -3.03
C SER A 183 -4.31 -6.96 -3.49
N LEU A 184 -3.95 -6.79 -4.75
CA LEU A 184 -4.00 -5.50 -5.45
C LEU A 184 -5.44 -5.22 -5.91
N MET A 185 -5.72 -3.95 -6.22
CA MET A 185 -7.04 -3.51 -6.73
C MET A 185 -7.49 -4.20 -8.03
N ASP A 186 -6.56 -4.76 -8.82
CA ASP A 186 -6.87 -5.54 -10.02
C ASP A 186 -7.17 -7.02 -9.75
N GLY A 187 -7.12 -7.44 -8.47
CA GLY A 187 -7.36 -8.81 -8.02
C GLY A 187 -6.11 -9.69 -7.97
N THR A 188 -4.93 -9.17 -8.31
CA THR A 188 -3.67 -9.90 -8.15
C THR A 188 -3.46 -10.23 -6.67
N VAL A 189 -3.43 -11.52 -6.33
CA VAL A 189 -3.24 -11.99 -4.96
C VAL A 189 -1.80 -11.72 -4.53
N ILE A 190 -1.64 -11.16 -3.33
CA ILE A 190 -0.33 -10.89 -2.71
C ILE A 190 -0.02 -12.02 -1.73
N ASP A 191 -0.86 -12.18 -0.70
CA ASP A 191 -0.63 -13.15 0.37
C ASP A 191 -1.93 -13.48 1.13
N SER A 192 -1.93 -14.57 1.88
CA SER A 192 -3.04 -14.93 2.78
C SER A 192 -2.55 -15.73 3.96
N THR A 193 -3.04 -15.36 5.15
CA THR A 193 -2.82 -16.14 6.39
C THR A 193 -3.31 -17.58 6.29
N HIS A 194 -4.34 -17.85 5.48
CA HIS A 194 -4.86 -19.20 5.29
C HIS A 194 -3.85 -20.14 4.62
N ASN A 195 -2.89 -19.61 3.86
CA ASN A 195 -1.81 -20.39 3.25
C ASN A 195 -0.86 -20.98 4.31
N TYR A 196 -0.78 -20.37 5.49
CA TYR A 196 0.10 -20.80 6.59
C TYR A 196 -0.64 -21.57 7.68
N GLY A 197 -1.97 -21.63 7.63
CA GLY A 197 -2.79 -22.33 8.63
C GLY A 197 -2.74 -21.72 10.03
N LYS A 198 -2.34 -20.44 10.16
CA LYS A 198 -2.27 -19.70 11.43
C LYS A 198 -2.75 -18.26 11.23
N THR A 199 -3.17 -17.62 12.31
CA THR A 199 -3.52 -16.19 12.33
C THR A 199 -2.26 -15.32 12.20
N TYR A 200 -2.48 -14.07 11.83
CA TYR A 200 -1.51 -13.01 12.02
C TYR A 200 -1.79 -12.33 13.37
N ASP A 201 -0.78 -12.26 14.22
CA ASP A 201 -0.90 -11.90 15.62
C ASP A 201 -0.09 -10.63 15.88
N ILE A 202 -0.73 -9.55 16.32
CA ILE A 202 -0.09 -8.26 16.56
C ILE A 202 -0.65 -7.56 17.80
N VAL A 203 0.15 -6.67 18.37
CA VAL A 203 -0.26 -5.72 19.39
C VAL A 203 -0.66 -4.43 18.70
N LEU A 204 -1.94 -4.06 18.81
CA LEU A 204 -2.51 -2.94 18.07
C LEU A 204 -1.85 -1.62 18.52
N GLY A 205 -1.33 -0.85 17.56
CA GLY A 205 -0.58 0.38 17.79
C GLY A 205 0.88 0.19 18.20
N ALA A 206 1.42 -1.03 18.12
CA ALA A 206 2.86 -1.29 18.26
C ALA A 206 3.64 -1.10 16.95
N ASN A 207 2.99 -0.62 15.88
CA ASN A 207 3.57 -0.42 14.53
C ASN A 207 4.16 -1.71 13.94
N GLN A 208 3.47 -2.84 14.15
CA GLN A 208 3.86 -4.14 13.61
C GLN A 208 3.30 -4.37 12.20
N VAL A 209 2.30 -3.60 11.80
CA VAL A 209 1.69 -3.61 10.46
C VAL A 209 1.67 -2.19 9.87
N VAL A 210 1.32 -2.09 8.58
CA VAL A 210 1.21 -0.79 7.91
C VAL A 210 0.12 0.08 8.56
N PRO A 211 0.25 1.42 8.58
CA PRO A 211 -0.69 2.31 9.26
C PRO A 211 -2.16 2.09 8.87
N GLY A 212 -2.46 1.83 7.59
CA GLY A 212 -3.84 1.59 7.18
C GLY A 212 -4.42 0.27 7.69
N MET A 213 -3.58 -0.72 8.02
CA MET A 213 -4.04 -1.94 8.67
C MET A 213 -4.32 -1.71 10.15
N GLU A 214 -3.51 -0.89 10.85
CA GLU A 214 -3.79 -0.45 12.22
C GLU A 214 -5.18 0.23 12.30
N ASP A 215 -5.46 1.15 11.37
CA ASP A 215 -6.78 1.80 11.24
C ASP A 215 -7.89 0.78 10.99
N GLY A 216 -7.62 -0.18 10.10
CA GLY A 216 -8.55 -1.23 9.69
C GLY A 216 -8.97 -2.16 10.82
N LEU A 217 -8.06 -2.47 11.75
CA LEU A 217 -8.29 -3.33 12.92
C LEU A 217 -8.94 -2.59 14.09
N MET A 218 -8.76 -1.27 14.18
CA MET A 218 -9.30 -0.47 15.26
C MET A 218 -10.83 -0.60 15.36
N ASN A 219 -11.35 -0.71 16.58
CA ASN A 219 -12.77 -0.86 16.89
C ASN A 219 -13.45 -2.12 16.32
N MET A 220 -12.69 -3.13 15.86
CA MET A 220 -13.25 -4.42 15.44
C MET A 220 -13.77 -5.23 16.62
N CYS A 221 -14.86 -5.95 16.40
CA CYS A 221 -15.35 -7.00 17.29
C CYS A 221 -14.75 -8.36 16.89
N VAL A 222 -14.56 -9.27 17.85
CA VAL A 222 -14.17 -10.65 17.53
C VAL A 222 -15.26 -11.30 16.66
N GLY A 223 -14.86 -11.89 15.53
CA GLY A 223 -15.72 -12.44 14.49
C GLY A 223 -16.14 -11.42 13.41
N GLU A 224 -15.84 -10.14 13.56
CA GLU A 224 -16.13 -9.12 12.54
C GLU A 224 -15.25 -9.32 11.30
N LYS A 225 -15.83 -9.09 10.12
CA LYS A 225 -15.12 -9.10 8.83
C LYS A 225 -15.16 -7.72 8.19
N ARG A 226 -14.04 -7.30 7.61
CA ARG A 226 -13.89 -6.01 6.94
C ARG A 226 -13.20 -6.18 5.61
N HIS A 227 -13.63 -5.37 4.65
CA HIS A 227 -12.93 -5.09 3.41
C HIS A 227 -12.24 -3.73 3.54
N ILE A 228 -10.92 -3.70 3.40
CA ILE A 228 -10.09 -2.53 3.66
C ILE A 228 -9.31 -2.19 2.40
N VAL A 229 -9.39 -0.93 1.96
CA VAL A 229 -8.60 -0.38 0.85
C VAL A 229 -7.61 0.63 1.43
N ILE A 230 -6.32 0.34 1.30
CA ILE A 230 -5.22 1.11 1.89
C ILE A 230 -4.46 1.84 0.77
N PRO A 231 -4.47 3.18 0.74
CA PRO A 231 -3.65 3.94 -0.21
C PRO A 231 -2.16 3.80 0.15
N PRO A 232 -1.24 3.95 -0.82
CA PRO A 232 0.17 3.62 -0.61
C PRO A 232 0.86 4.41 0.50
N HIS A 233 0.50 5.67 0.76
CA HIS A 233 1.08 6.46 1.86
C HIS A 233 0.70 5.94 3.26
N LEU A 234 -0.30 5.07 3.36
CA LEU A 234 -0.66 4.31 4.58
C LEU A 234 -0.29 2.82 4.47
N GLY A 235 0.38 2.43 3.38
CA GLY A 235 0.85 1.08 3.06
C GLY A 235 2.37 1.04 2.88
N TYR A 236 2.83 0.51 1.74
CA TYR A 236 4.27 0.38 1.41
C TYR A 236 4.87 1.57 0.63
N GLY A 237 4.10 2.64 0.46
CA GLY A 237 4.55 3.88 -0.18
C GLY A 237 4.96 3.75 -1.64
N GLU A 238 5.72 4.73 -2.12
CA GLU A 238 6.24 4.77 -3.49
C GLU A 238 7.27 3.65 -3.79
N ARG A 239 7.89 3.10 -2.74
CA ARG A 239 8.90 2.04 -2.90
C ARG A 239 8.27 0.67 -3.12
N GLY A 240 7.12 0.40 -2.50
CA GLY A 240 6.53 -0.93 -2.49
C GLY A 240 7.41 -1.96 -1.76
N VAL A 241 7.22 -3.23 -2.13
CA VAL A 241 8.00 -4.38 -1.67
C VAL A 241 8.47 -5.13 -2.90
N THR A 242 9.78 -5.31 -3.05
CA THR A 242 10.39 -6.00 -4.19
C THR A 242 9.73 -7.36 -4.41
N ASP A 243 9.35 -7.65 -5.66
CA ASP A 243 8.72 -8.88 -6.12
C ASP A 243 7.34 -9.23 -5.52
N GLU A 244 6.77 -8.38 -4.65
CA GLU A 244 5.47 -8.63 -4.01
C GLU A 244 4.47 -7.49 -4.22
N VAL A 245 4.88 -6.26 -3.93
CA VAL A 245 4.00 -5.07 -3.97
C VAL A 245 4.64 -4.00 -4.84
N PRO A 246 4.06 -3.66 -6.00
CA PRO A 246 4.61 -2.59 -6.81
C PRO A 246 4.53 -1.23 -6.08
N GLY A 247 5.47 -0.32 -6.39
CA GLY A 247 5.47 1.04 -5.84
C GLY A 247 4.15 1.77 -6.08
N SER A 248 3.74 2.57 -5.10
CA SER A 248 2.50 3.36 -5.12
C SER A 248 1.22 2.53 -5.32
N ALA A 249 1.26 1.23 -4.98
CA ALA A 249 0.09 0.37 -5.06
C ALA A 249 -0.96 0.67 -3.99
N VAL A 250 -2.22 0.61 -4.42
CA VAL A 250 -3.35 0.50 -3.50
C VAL A 250 -3.51 -0.95 -3.09
N LEU A 251 -3.51 -1.21 -1.78
CA LEU A 251 -3.67 -2.55 -1.22
C LEU A 251 -5.13 -2.80 -0.85
N VAL A 252 -5.56 -4.05 -1.05
CA VAL A 252 -6.89 -4.52 -0.68
C VAL A 252 -6.74 -5.68 0.29
N PHE A 253 -7.38 -5.57 1.45
CA PHE A 253 -7.41 -6.60 2.46
C PHE A 253 -8.85 -6.99 2.81
N ASP A 254 -9.15 -8.28 2.72
CA ASP A 254 -10.30 -8.86 3.40
C ASP A 254 -9.80 -9.48 4.70
N ILE A 255 -10.27 -8.97 5.85
CA ILE A 255 -9.84 -9.41 7.16
C ILE A 255 -10.99 -9.96 8.00
N GLU A 256 -10.65 -10.83 8.95
CA GLU A 256 -11.55 -11.37 9.96
C GLU A 256 -10.81 -11.39 11.31
N LEU A 257 -11.34 -10.67 12.30
CA LEU A 257 -10.77 -10.70 13.65
C LEU A 257 -11.19 -12.02 14.32
N ILE A 258 -10.22 -12.83 14.73
CA ILE A 258 -10.45 -14.18 15.26
C ILE A 258 -10.45 -14.20 16.78
N ASP A 259 -9.52 -13.47 17.38
CA ASP A 259 -9.33 -13.43 18.83
C ASP A 259 -8.72 -12.10 19.25
N MET A 260 -8.94 -11.74 20.51
CA MET A 260 -8.43 -10.51 21.09
C MET A 260 -8.22 -10.68 22.59
N GLU A 261 -7.01 -10.36 23.03
CA GLU A 261 -6.64 -10.27 24.43
C GLU A 261 -6.42 -8.80 24.82
N GLU A 262 -7.02 -8.39 25.93
CA GLU A 262 -6.97 -7.00 26.39
C GLU A 262 -5.55 -6.61 26.82
N GLY A 263 -5.07 -5.51 26.25
CA GLY A 263 -3.77 -4.94 26.55
C GLY A 263 -3.64 -4.39 27.97
N LEU A 264 -2.43 -4.03 28.35
CA LEU A 264 -2.17 -3.25 29.57
C LEU A 264 -2.39 -1.75 29.30
N PRO A 265 -2.52 -0.92 30.35
CA PRO A 265 -2.49 0.53 30.20
C PRO A 265 -1.24 1.00 29.45
N GLU A 266 -1.35 2.12 28.75
CA GLU A 266 -0.26 2.67 27.93
C GLU A 266 1.02 2.89 28.76
N GLY A 267 2.14 2.38 28.26
CA GLY A 267 3.45 2.48 28.92
C GLY A 267 3.77 1.33 29.90
N TYR A 268 2.84 0.41 30.15
CA TYR A 268 3.06 -0.73 31.05
C TYR A 268 3.33 -2.02 30.28
N MET A 269 4.36 -2.76 30.70
CA MET A 269 4.64 -4.13 30.22
C MET A 269 4.24 -5.20 31.25
N PHE A 270 3.95 -4.78 32.48
CA PHE A 270 3.45 -5.61 33.57
C PHE A 270 2.58 -4.76 34.51
N ILE A 271 1.51 -5.33 35.05
CA ILE A 271 0.68 -4.74 36.11
C ILE A 271 0.38 -5.77 37.20
N TRP A 272 0.16 -5.28 38.41
CA TRP A 272 -0.46 -6.02 39.50
C TRP A 272 -1.98 -5.88 39.41
N ASN A 273 -2.71 -6.98 39.62
CA ASN A 273 -4.17 -6.98 39.70
C ASN A 273 -4.65 -6.83 41.15
N ASP A 274 -3.82 -7.26 42.11
CA ASP A 274 -4.08 -7.18 43.55
C ASP A 274 -3.01 -6.34 44.26
N ASP A 275 -3.23 -6.06 45.54
CA ASP A 275 -2.25 -5.39 46.38
C ASP A 275 -0.94 -6.21 46.46
N VAL A 276 0.17 -5.51 46.29
CA VAL A 276 1.52 -6.10 46.40
C VAL A 276 1.80 -6.44 47.86
N SER A 277 2.28 -7.66 48.11
CA SER A 277 2.66 -8.09 49.46
C SER A 277 3.71 -7.15 50.06
N PRO A 278 3.57 -6.72 51.33
CA PRO A 278 4.60 -5.92 52.00
C PRO A 278 5.92 -6.70 52.16
N ASP A 279 5.85 -8.03 52.14
CA ASP A 279 6.99 -8.93 52.30
C ASP A 279 7.51 -9.45 50.94
N LEU A 280 7.22 -8.74 49.84
CA LEU A 280 7.54 -9.13 48.46
C LEU A 280 9.00 -9.61 48.28
N PHE A 281 9.97 -8.92 48.89
CA PHE A 281 11.38 -9.34 48.82
C PHE A 281 11.60 -10.73 49.40
N SER A 282 11.09 -10.98 50.61
CA SER A 282 11.21 -12.27 51.31
C SER A 282 10.42 -13.38 50.62
N GLU A 283 9.36 -13.07 49.89
CA GLU A 283 8.64 -14.07 49.08
C GLU A 283 9.40 -14.45 47.79
N MET A 284 10.27 -13.57 47.30
CA MET A 284 11.09 -13.78 46.10
C MET A 284 12.40 -14.50 46.42
N ASP A 285 13.09 -14.08 47.48
CA ASP A 285 14.32 -14.69 48.01
C ASP A 285 13.98 -16.06 48.64
N LYS A 286 13.99 -17.11 47.81
CA LYS A 286 13.56 -18.45 48.23
C LYS A 286 14.64 -19.15 49.04
N ASN A 287 15.89 -18.78 48.83
CA ASN A 287 17.05 -19.42 49.48
C ASN A 287 17.50 -18.68 50.76
N ASP A 288 16.87 -17.54 51.08
CA ASP A 288 17.11 -16.67 52.24
C ASP A 288 18.57 -16.18 52.31
N ASP A 289 19.18 -15.92 51.15
CA ASP A 289 20.56 -15.42 51.03
C ASP A 289 20.65 -13.89 50.95
N LYS A 290 19.50 -13.22 51.05
CA LYS A 290 19.30 -11.76 50.98
C LYS A 290 19.62 -11.15 49.62
N GLN A 291 19.66 -11.96 48.58
CA GLN A 291 19.79 -11.55 47.19
C GLN A 291 18.70 -12.26 46.38
N VAL A 292 18.07 -11.53 45.47
CA VAL A 292 17.16 -12.13 44.49
C VAL A 292 17.91 -12.26 43.18
N GLU A 293 18.13 -13.51 42.76
CA GLU A 293 18.75 -13.84 41.47
C GLU A 293 17.71 -13.74 40.32
N PRO A 294 18.15 -13.59 39.06
CA PRO A 294 17.24 -13.49 37.90
C PRO A 294 16.23 -14.64 37.81
N SER A 295 16.64 -15.85 38.18
CA SER A 295 15.75 -17.02 38.18
C SER A 295 14.67 -16.93 39.26
N GLU A 296 15.00 -16.41 40.45
CA GLU A 296 14.04 -16.27 41.55
C GLU A 296 13.02 -15.18 41.23
N PHE A 297 13.50 -14.07 40.68
CA PHE A 297 12.65 -12.99 40.18
C PHE A 297 11.68 -13.51 39.10
N THR A 298 12.21 -14.23 38.11
CA THR A 298 11.41 -14.80 37.02
C THR A 298 10.37 -15.79 37.52
N ASP A 299 10.78 -16.73 38.35
CA ASP A 299 9.90 -17.72 38.98
C ASP A 299 8.76 -17.08 39.77
N TYR A 300 9.07 -15.99 40.47
CA TYR A 300 8.07 -15.27 41.26
C TYR A 300 7.07 -14.55 40.35
N ILE A 301 7.53 -13.72 39.40
CA ILE A 301 6.64 -12.97 38.52
C ILE A 301 5.74 -13.91 37.71
N LEU A 302 6.28 -14.99 37.15
CA LEU A 302 5.48 -15.99 36.43
C LEU A 302 4.43 -16.67 37.34
N ARG A 303 4.77 -16.93 38.61
CA ARG A 303 3.80 -17.46 39.58
C ARG A 303 2.67 -16.47 39.83
N GLN A 304 2.98 -15.19 40.02
CA GLN A 304 1.96 -14.16 40.25
C GLN A 304 1.05 -13.98 39.03
N VAL A 305 1.59 -14.11 37.82
CA VAL A 305 0.78 -14.10 36.58
C VAL A 305 -0.12 -15.33 36.51
N ASN A 306 0.41 -16.52 36.80
CA ASN A 306 -0.36 -17.77 36.79
C ASN A 306 -1.46 -17.79 37.87
N ASP A 307 -1.21 -17.17 39.01
CA ASP A 307 -2.18 -17.03 40.12
C ASP A 307 -3.21 -15.92 39.86
N GLY A 308 -3.10 -15.20 38.73
CA GLY A 308 -4.00 -14.10 38.36
C GLY A 308 -3.76 -12.79 39.13
N LYS A 309 -2.71 -12.72 39.96
CA LYS A 309 -2.34 -11.56 40.78
C LYS A 309 -1.56 -10.50 40.00
N GLY A 310 -1.01 -10.86 38.84
CA GLY A 310 -0.36 -9.95 37.92
C GLY A 310 -0.68 -10.29 36.46
N ARG A 311 -0.35 -9.38 35.55
CA ARG A 311 -0.54 -9.59 34.12
C ARG A 311 0.61 -8.98 33.33
N LEU A 312 1.18 -9.77 32.41
CA LEU A 312 2.19 -9.31 31.46
C LEU A 312 1.51 -8.78 30.18
N ALA A 313 2.18 -7.89 29.46
CA ALA A 313 1.67 -7.40 28.19
C ALA A 313 1.58 -8.55 27.17
N PRO A 314 0.39 -8.82 26.60
CA PRO A 314 0.22 -9.90 25.65
C PRO A 314 0.93 -9.59 24.33
N GLY A 315 1.27 -10.63 23.57
CA GLY A 315 1.97 -10.50 22.28
C GLY A 315 3.48 -10.22 22.36
N PHE A 316 4.05 -10.19 23.57
CA PHE A 316 5.48 -10.05 23.80
C PHE A 316 6.06 -11.29 24.48
N ASP A 317 7.37 -11.50 24.34
CA ASP A 317 8.07 -12.57 25.05
C ASP A 317 8.07 -12.29 26.56
N PRO A 318 7.41 -13.12 27.38
CA PRO A 318 7.30 -12.89 28.82
C PRO A 318 8.68 -12.86 29.51
N TYR A 319 9.64 -13.69 29.07
CA TYR A 319 10.96 -13.71 29.67
C TYR A 319 11.73 -12.43 29.40
N ARG A 320 11.59 -11.86 28.20
CA ARG A 320 12.20 -10.58 27.87
C ARG A 320 11.60 -9.42 28.68
N ILE A 321 10.29 -9.45 28.95
CA ILE A 321 9.66 -8.44 29.81
C ILE A 321 10.23 -8.54 31.22
N ILE A 322 10.26 -9.75 31.77
CA ILE A 322 10.75 -10.02 33.13
C ILE A 322 12.24 -9.67 33.26
N ASP A 323 13.06 -9.99 32.27
CA ASP A 323 14.48 -9.64 32.24
C ASP A 323 14.70 -8.12 32.24
N ASN A 324 13.90 -7.36 31.48
CA ASN A 324 13.91 -5.91 31.55
C ASN A 324 13.44 -5.38 32.91
N MET A 325 12.43 -6.00 33.52
CA MET A 325 11.96 -5.64 34.88
C MET A 325 13.07 -5.87 35.90
N PHE A 326 13.75 -7.02 35.85
CA PHE A 326 14.90 -7.33 36.70
C PHE A 326 16.01 -6.31 36.51
N SER A 327 16.43 -6.07 35.27
CA SER A 327 17.51 -5.12 34.95
C SER A 327 17.19 -3.69 35.39
N ASN A 328 15.92 -3.29 35.40
CA ASN A 328 15.51 -1.98 35.92
C ASN A 328 15.54 -1.91 37.45
N GLN A 329 15.44 -3.06 38.13
CA GLN A 329 15.42 -3.16 39.58
C GLN A 329 16.83 -3.38 40.16
N ASP A 330 17.71 -4.07 39.43
CA ASP A 330 19.16 -4.16 39.66
C ASP A 330 19.82 -2.82 39.30
N ARG A 331 19.91 -1.91 40.29
CA ARG A 331 20.33 -0.53 40.05
C ARG A 331 21.84 -0.41 39.92
N ASN A 332 22.58 -1.32 40.56
CA ASN A 332 24.04 -1.30 40.57
C ASN A 332 24.64 -2.15 39.42
N GLY A 333 23.82 -2.96 38.73
CA GLY A 333 24.20 -3.79 37.59
C GLY A 333 25.07 -4.98 37.97
N ASP A 334 24.98 -5.46 39.21
CA ASP A 334 25.79 -6.58 39.71
C ASP A 334 25.17 -7.97 39.42
N GLY A 335 23.99 -7.98 38.79
CA GLY A 335 23.26 -9.18 38.41
C GLY A 335 22.37 -9.74 39.50
N LYS A 336 22.16 -9.01 40.60
CA LYS A 336 21.35 -9.40 41.75
C LYS A 336 20.54 -8.23 42.26
N ILE A 337 19.42 -8.53 42.93
CA ILE A 337 18.62 -7.50 43.58
C ILE A 337 18.66 -7.70 45.08
N THR A 338 19.09 -6.67 45.80
CA THR A 338 19.11 -6.64 47.27
C THR A 338 17.87 -5.95 47.84
N GLU A 339 17.57 -6.17 49.13
CA GLU A 339 16.45 -5.52 49.82
C GLU A 339 16.53 -3.98 49.74
N ALA A 340 17.75 -3.43 49.69
CA ALA A 340 18.00 -2.00 49.57
C ALA A 340 17.58 -1.45 48.20
N GLU A 341 17.79 -2.22 47.13
CA GLU A 341 17.37 -1.83 45.78
C GLU A 341 15.86 -1.95 45.59
N PHE A 342 15.24 -2.90 46.29
CA PHE A 342 13.81 -3.20 46.26
C PHE A 342 12.93 -2.10 46.88
N LYS A 343 13.43 -1.40 47.91
CA LYS A 343 12.73 -0.25 48.51
C LYS A 343 12.73 0.94 47.51
N LEU A 344 11.54 1.29 47.02
CA LEU A 344 11.34 2.35 46.02
C LEU A 344 11.73 3.75 46.54
N LYS A 345 12.19 4.58 45.60
CA LYS A 345 12.56 6.01 45.63
C LYS A 345 11.72 6.99 46.48
N ALA A 346 10.62 6.59 47.13
CA ALA A 346 9.81 7.49 47.94
C ALA A 346 10.54 7.97 49.21
N ASP A 347 11.51 7.19 49.70
CA ASP A 347 12.37 7.57 50.83
C ASP A 347 13.62 8.37 50.38
N GLU A 348 13.84 8.54 49.07
CA GLU A 348 14.89 9.39 48.49
C GLU A 348 14.34 10.78 48.09
N ALA A 349 13.41 11.33 48.86
CA ALA A 349 13.04 12.74 48.70
C ALA A 349 14.13 13.64 49.32
N ALA A 350 14.71 14.49 48.47
CA ALA A 350 15.51 15.69 48.77
C ALA A 350 17.01 15.52 49.07
N ALA A 351 17.78 15.25 48.03
CA ALA A 351 19.07 15.93 47.86
C ALA A 351 19.00 16.79 46.59
N HIS A 352 18.92 18.10 46.83
CA HIS A 352 19.19 19.20 45.90
C HIS A 352 20.22 18.84 44.80
N ASP A 353 19.93 19.21 43.56
CA ASP A 353 20.71 20.27 42.93
C ASP A 353 19.95 20.90 41.76
N GLU A 354 19.84 22.24 41.84
CA GLU A 354 19.43 23.10 40.73
C GLU A 354 20.53 23.05 39.65
N LEU A 355 20.13 22.83 38.39
CA LEU A 355 20.44 23.69 37.24
C LEU A 355 19.75 23.20 35.97
#